data_AF-A0A971HEI4-F1
#
_entry.id   AF-A0A971HEI4-F1
#
_cell.length_a   1.000
_cell.length_b   1.000
_cell.length_c   1.000
_cell.angle_alpha   90.00
_cell.angle_beta   90.00
_cell.angle_gamma   90.00
#
_symmetry.space_group_name_H-M   'P 1'
#
loop_
_entity.id
_entity.type
_entity.pdbx_description
1 polymer ?
#
loop_
_entity_poly.entity_id
_entity_poly.type
_entity_poly.pdbx_seq_one_letter_code
_entity_poly.pdbx_strand_id
1 'polypeptide(L)'
;MARFRRTLGLVLVCCLLVGAAPGIASETHIHSHTWEEIQKPSCTETGIKRGVCSCGDQIYEYPAALNHDWSEWVTTNAKCTSEGERTRTCKRDSSHKQTETLPKLPHNMTDWRLDKQADCTEPGKESRRCTTCDTEYKEREIKATGHAWANRIVKEAECEVQGLSERYCQNGCGISPEEQAIPVLGHNLGAKTVIKNATCSIDGEIRESCTRCSYYKTTPVPKLGKNQANGHNFSSYAKTKDPSCTAEGQETRTCRDCGRAENKAIPKLPHKSNGVWDVEREATLSQPGLEITRCIDCGAQASSRNFTPRGYRYEVPTSAWGPLASEYPGGGGSSLRLLYLDLSYDSDQRFALVTEDGWLIGFAHVTVANGAVRVSVEKKSEATVMRYRAWGMFPDAATAKAVNYDNSLPFDQAVKGPGESCVIALNMISNYYQGTGNERFSDGLVSPDGEASYGQINELMLQMAEGSEE
;
A
#
# COMPACT_ATOMS: atom_id res chain seq x y z
N MET A 1 78.05 -23.73 44.37
CA MET A 1 78.91 -23.89 45.58
C MET A 1 79.08 -25.40 45.78
N ALA A 2 80.30 -25.99 45.79
CA ALA A 2 81.37 -25.90 46.79
C ALA A 2 81.00 -26.63 48.12
N ARG A 3 81.86 -27.46 48.76
CA ARG A 3 83.24 -27.95 48.48
C ARG A 3 83.62 -29.09 49.46
N PHE A 4 84.39 -30.11 49.03
CA PHE A 4 85.35 -30.93 49.83
C PHE A 4 84.77 -31.79 50.99
N ARG A 5 85.47 -32.73 51.67
CA ARG A 5 86.84 -33.36 51.63
C ARG A 5 86.66 -34.90 51.50
N ARG A 6 87.61 -35.81 51.17
CA ARG A 6 89.06 -35.87 50.85
C ARG A 6 90.14 -35.75 51.96
N THR A 7 90.38 -36.88 52.66
CA THR A 7 91.63 -37.31 53.38
C THR A 7 91.55 -38.85 53.53
N LEU A 8 92.45 -39.76 53.11
CA LEU A 8 93.84 -39.79 52.61
C LEU A 8 94.92 -40.11 53.68
N GLY A 9 95.79 -41.10 53.37
CA GLY A 9 96.80 -41.77 54.21
C GLY A 9 96.93 -43.25 53.78
N LEU A 10 97.86 -43.76 52.95
CA LEU A 10 99.30 -43.54 52.69
C LEU A 10 100.25 -44.05 53.82
N VAL A 11 101.37 -44.78 53.58
CA VAL A 11 101.95 -45.41 52.36
C VAL A 11 103.22 -46.30 52.63
N LEU A 12 103.77 -47.00 51.60
CA LEU A 12 105.12 -47.62 51.42
C LEU A 12 105.43 -48.95 52.22
N VAL A 13 106.05 -50.06 51.73
CA VAL A 13 107.26 -50.38 50.86
C VAL A 13 108.53 -50.61 51.73
N CYS A 14 109.57 -51.44 51.46
CA CYS A 14 110.25 -52.12 50.30
C CYS A 14 110.49 -53.63 50.62
N CYS A 15 110.66 -54.65 49.75
CA CYS A 15 111.38 -54.90 48.47
C CYS A 15 112.78 -55.57 48.60
N LEU A 16 112.97 -56.71 47.88
CA LEU A 16 114.19 -57.12 47.11
C LEU A 16 115.49 -57.49 47.90
N LEU A 17 116.48 -58.28 47.42
CA LEU A 17 116.60 -59.42 46.47
C LEU A 17 118.04 -60.04 46.62
N VAL A 18 118.37 -61.12 45.88
CA VAL A 18 119.74 -61.71 45.66
C VAL A 18 120.32 -62.47 46.90
N GLY A 19 121.11 -63.55 46.80
CA GLY A 19 121.69 -64.27 45.65
C GLY A 19 121.99 -65.77 45.93
N ALA A 20 122.80 -66.42 45.09
CA ALA A 20 122.79 -67.89 44.92
C ALA A 20 124.19 -68.58 44.98
N ALA A 21 124.20 -69.90 44.67
CA ALA A 21 125.32 -70.79 44.32
C ALA A 21 125.76 -71.83 45.42
N PRO A 22 126.46 -72.96 45.08
CA PRO A 22 125.72 -74.19 44.73
C PRO A 22 126.32 -75.57 45.13
N GLY A 23 125.46 -76.61 45.21
CA GLY A 23 125.66 -77.89 44.50
C GLY A 23 126.22 -79.14 45.22
N ILE A 24 125.67 -80.31 44.81
CA ILE A 24 126.19 -81.72 44.73
C ILE A 24 125.04 -82.73 45.03
N ALA A 25 125.08 -83.97 44.49
CA ALA A 25 124.00 -84.99 44.46
C ALA A 25 124.37 -86.27 45.28
N SER A 26 123.59 -87.36 45.41
CA SER A 26 122.36 -87.91 44.75
C SER A 26 121.41 -88.58 45.81
N GLU A 27 120.45 -89.53 45.63
CA GLU A 27 120.03 -90.46 44.55
C GLU A 27 118.52 -90.89 44.68
N THR A 28 118.07 -92.04 44.14
CA THR A 28 116.63 -92.36 43.89
C THR A 28 116.11 -93.73 44.41
N HIS A 29 114.81 -93.81 44.74
CA HIS A 29 114.04 -95.03 45.11
C HIS A 29 112.53 -94.87 44.78
N ILE A 30 111.63 -95.80 45.20
CA ILE A 30 110.17 -95.79 44.91
C ILE A 30 109.33 -95.42 46.15
N HIS A 31 108.28 -94.60 45.96
CA HIS A 31 107.51 -93.96 47.02
C HIS A 31 106.16 -94.66 47.32
N SER A 32 105.74 -94.67 48.59
CA SER A 32 104.42 -95.12 49.06
C SER A 32 103.98 -94.29 50.27
N HIS A 33 102.77 -93.73 50.25
CA HIS A 33 102.36 -92.65 51.15
C HIS A 33 101.28 -93.06 52.18
N THR A 34 101.44 -92.60 53.42
CA THR A 34 100.44 -92.71 54.50
C THR A 34 99.74 -91.37 54.70
N TRP A 35 98.41 -91.35 54.82
CA TRP A 35 97.61 -90.12 54.76
C TRP A 35 97.12 -89.61 56.13
N GLU A 36 97.20 -88.30 56.29
CA GLU A 36 96.78 -87.51 57.46
C GLU A 36 95.80 -86.40 57.00
N GLU A 37 94.79 -86.08 57.81
CA GLU A 37 93.83 -85.01 57.53
C GLU A 37 94.19 -83.75 58.33
N ILE A 38 94.64 -82.70 57.65
CA ILE A 38 95.11 -81.44 58.27
C ILE A 38 93.96 -80.47 58.50
N GLN A 39 93.06 -80.33 57.52
CA GLN A 39 91.93 -79.41 57.56
C GLN A 39 90.69 -80.03 56.94
N LYS A 40 89.54 -79.87 57.60
CA LYS A 40 88.23 -80.26 57.06
C LYS A 40 87.66 -79.12 56.20
N PRO A 41 86.95 -79.42 55.09
CA PRO A 41 86.30 -78.40 54.29
C PRO A 41 85.23 -77.68 55.13
N SER A 42 85.17 -76.35 54.99
CA SER A 42 84.16 -75.49 55.62
C SER A 42 83.04 -75.17 54.61
N CYS A 43 82.19 -74.19 54.90
CA CYS A 43 81.19 -73.74 53.91
C CYS A 43 81.83 -73.12 52.67
N THR A 44 83.01 -72.49 52.80
CA THR A 44 83.67 -71.70 51.76
C THR A 44 85.10 -72.14 51.45
N GLU A 45 85.77 -72.83 52.38
CA GLU A 45 87.15 -73.29 52.23
C GLU A 45 87.20 -74.79 51.92
N THR A 46 88.13 -75.18 51.04
CA THR A 46 88.47 -76.57 50.78
C THR A 46 89.22 -77.18 51.97
N GLY A 47 89.02 -78.47 52.21
CA GLY A 47 89.86 -79.22 53.17
C GLY A 47 91.28 -79.41 52.66
N ILE A 48 92.14 -80.00 53.50
CA ILE A 48 93.52 -80.35 53.17
C ILE A 48 93.84 -81.72 53.79
N LYS A 49 94.33 -82.66 52.98
CA LYS A 49 94.95 -83.91 53.42
C LYS A 49 96.39 -83.99 52.94
N ARG A 50 97.25 -84.69 53.68
CA ARG A 50 98.68 -84.86 53.42
C ARG A 50 99.07 -86.33 53.39
N GLY A 51 99.72 -86.79 52.32
CA GLY A 51 100.28 -88.12 52.19
C GLY A 51 101.80 -88.10 52.33
N VAL A 52 102.34 -88.68 53.40
CA VAL A 52 103.80 -88.72 53.68
C VAL A 52 104.38 -90.08 53.30
N CYS A 53 105.46 -90.08 52.50
CA CYS A 53 106.23 -91.27 52.17
C CYS A 53 107.33 -91.56 53.22
N SER A 54 107.74 -92.83 53.34
CA SER A 54 108.83 -93.30 54.21
C SER A 54 110.20 -92.66 53.94
N CYS A 55 110.38 -92.00 52.80
CA CYS A 55 111.58 -91.22 52.46
C CYS A 55 111.49 -89.72 52.80
N GLY A 56 110.35 -89.25 53.31
CA GLY A 56 110.11 -87.86 53.70
C GLY A 56 109.21 -87.06 52.75
N ASP A 57 109.01 -87.52 51.52
CA ASP A 57 108.28 -86.79 50.48
C ASP A 57 106.77 -86.66 50.77
N GLN A 58 106.17 -85.49 50.50
CA GLN A 58 104.80 -85.14 50.93
C GLN A 58 103.95 -84.64 49.76
N ILE A 59 102.77 -85.24 49.57
CA ILE A 59 101.76 -84.82 48.59
C ILE A 59 100.47 -84.39 49.30
N TYR A 60 99.63 -83.59 48.64
CA TYR A 60 98.44 -82.98 49.25
C TYR A 60 97.19 -83.11 48.37
N GLU A 61 96.04 -83.36 49.00
CA GLU A 61 94.71 -83.37 48.37
C GLU A 61 93.80 -82.32 49.01
N TYR A 62 92.88 -81.75 48.22
CA TYR A 62 92.02 -80.63 48.61
C TYR A 62 90.53 -80.93 48.40
N PRO A 63 89.84 -81.59 49.37
CA PRO A 63 88.40 -81.81 49.30
C PRO A 63 87.61 -80.51 49.15
N ALA A 64 86.64 -80.47 48.23
CA ALA A 64 85.86 -79.27 47.92
C ALA A 64 85.10 -78.69 49.14
N ALA A 65 84.91 -77.37 49.16
CA ALA A 65 84.11 -76.70 50.17
C ALA A 65 82.65 -77.20 50.18
N LEU A 66 82.05 -77.30 51.36
CA LEU A 66 80.72 -77.90 51.57
C LEU A 66 79.56 -77.06 51.04
N ASN A 67 79.82 -75.80 50.66
CA ASN A 67 78.84 -74.78 50.28
C ASN A 67 77.85 -74.44 51.42
N HIS A 68 77.04 -73.40 51.21
CA HIS A 68 76.06 -72.94 52.19
C HIS A 68 74.75 -73.73 52.11
N ASP A 69 74.48 -74.51 53.15
CA ASP A 69 73.19 -75.13 53.44
C ASP A 69 72.31 -74.11 54.19
N TRP A 70 71.48 -73.37 53.45
CA TRP A 70 70.71 -72.24 53.99
C TRP A 70 69.47 -72.66 54.78
N SER A 71 69.10 -71.87 55.79
CA SER A 71 67.79 -71.94 56.43
C SER A 71 66.67 -71.49 55.49
N GLU A 72 65.42 -71.74 55.92
CA GLU A 72 64.27 -70.98 55.43
C GLU A 72 64.44 -69.48 55.67
N TRP A 73 63.73 -68.67 54.90
CA TRP A 73 63.72 -67.21 54.99
C TRP A 73 62.85 -66.72 56.16
N VAL A 74 63.48 -66.15 57.19
CA VAL A 74 62.76 -65.41 58.23
C VAL A 74 62.43 -64.02 57.67
N THR A 75 61.14 -63.71 57.52
CA THR A 75 60.65 -62.51 56.82
C THR A 75 59.95 -61.54 57.78
N THR A 76 60.41 -60.29 57.78
CA THR A 76 59.74 -59.13 58.37
C THR A 76 58.94 -58.42 57.29
N ASN A 77 57.61 -58.42 57.40
CA ASN A 77 56.73 -57.84 56.39
C ASN A 77 56.91 -56.33 56.24
N ALA A 78 56.95 -55.87 54.99
CA ALA A 78 56.96 -54.46 54.65
C ALA A 78 55.69 -53.74 55.12
N LYS A 79 55.82 -52.44 55.41
CA LYS A 79 54.72 -51.51 55.66
C LYS A 79 54.74 -50.44 54.56
N CYS A 80 53.79 -49.52 54.59
CA CYS A 80 53.86 -48.35 53.70
C CYS A 80 54.88 -47.29 54.19
N THR A 81 55.23 -47.28 55.48
CA THR A 81 56.24 -46.37 56.05
C THR A 81 57.65 -46.96 56.11
N SER A 82 57.78 -48.26 56.39
CA SER A 82 59.06 -48.99 56.49
C SER A 82 59.17 -50.09 55.44
N GLU A 83 60.36 -50.28 54.89
CA GLU A 83 60.67 -51.45 54.07
C GLU A 83 60.55 -52.74 54.90
N GLY A 84 60.32 -53.85 54.20
CA GLY A 84 60.41 -55.18 54.79
C GLY A 84 61.80 -55.74 54.56
N GLU A 85 62.09 -56.89 55.16
CA GLU A 85 63.36 -57.58 54.95
C GLU A 85 63.18 -59.07 55.21
N ARG A 86 63.86 -59.91 54.43
CA ARG A 86 64.02 -61.33 54.74
C ARG A 86 65.49 -61.68 54.92
N THR A 87 65.77 -62.51 55.92
CA THR A 87 67.12 -63.01 56.21
C THR A 87 67.11 -64.54 56.34
N ARG A 88 68.14 -65.20 55.81
CA ARG A 88 68.43 -66.63 56.04
C ARG A 88 69.89 -66.81 56.44
N THR A 89 70.14 -67.84 57.24
CA THR A 89 71.46 -68.14 57.84
C THR A 89 71.91 -69.53 57.41
N CYS A 90 73.21 -69.78 57.23
CA CYS A 90 73.68 -71.12 56.92
C CYS A 90 73.59 -72.03 58.16
N LYS A 91 73.00 -73.21 58.01
CA LYS A 91 72.85 -74.22 59.08
C LYS A 91 74.19 -74.81 59.52
N ARG A 92 75.20 -74.80 58.63
CA ARG A 92 76.54 -75.34 58.87
C ARG A 92 77.49 -74.32 59.51
N ASP A 93 77.21 -73.02 59.32
CA ASP A 93 77.95 -71.93 59.95
C ASP A 93 77.04 -70.70 60.12
N SER A 94 76.72 -70.38 61.37
CA SER A 94 75.82 -69.28 61.74
C SER A 94 76.34 -67.86 61.46
N SER A 95 77.63 -67.72 61.11
CA SER A 95 78.21 -66.43 60.71
C SER A 95 77.77 -66.01 59.31
N HIS A 96 77.57 -66.98 58.40
CA HIS A 96 77.14 -66.73 57.03
C HIS A 96 75.63 -66.46 56.96
N LYS A 97 75.28 -65.26 56.51
CA LYS A 97 73.90 -64.77 56.37
C LYS A 97 73.68 -64.15 55.00
N GLN A 98 72.47 -64.32 54.45
CA GLN A 98 71.99 -63.62 53.27
C GLN A 98 70.72 -62.86 53.64
N THR A 99 70.63 -61.61 53.20
CA THR A 99 69.58 -60.66 53.58
C THR A 99 69.11 -59.89 52.35
N GLU A 100 67.79 -59.70 52.21
CA GLU A 100 67.14 -59.05 51.07
C GLU A 100 66.02 -58.11 51.53
N THR A 101 66.08 -56.84 51.12
CA THR A 101 65.07 -55.82 51.42
C THR A 101 63.84 -55.94 50.51
N LEU A 102 62.65 -55.80 51.09
CA LEU A 102 61.37 -55.80 50.39
C LEU A 102 60.81 -54.37 50.29
N PRO A 103 60.35 -53.92 49.11
CA PRO A 103 59.87 -52.55 48.93
C PRO A 103 58.64 -52.23 49.79
N LYS A 104 58.47 -50.94 50.12
CA LYS A 104 57.32 -50.45 50.88
C LYS A 104 56.02 -50.74 50.15
N LEU A 105 54.97 -51.04 50.91
CA LEU A 105 53.61 -51.18 50.38
C LEU A 105 53.08 -49.80 49.92
N PRO A 106 52.25 -49.73 48.85
CA PRO A 106 51.64 -48.47 48.44
C PRO A 106 50.70 -47.91 49.52
N HIS A 107 50.62 -46.59 49.63
CA HIS A 107 49.72 -45.92 50.57
C HIS A 107 48.28 -45.94 50.05
N ASN A 108 47.39 -46.70 50.70
CA ASN A 108 45.94 -46.62 50.48
C ASN A 108 45.40 -45.32 51.08
N MET A 109 44.75 -44.48 50.27
CA MET A 109 44.19 -43.18 50.69
C MET A 109 42.74 -43.31 51.17
N THR A 110 42.30 -42.40 52.03
CA THR A 110 40.87 -42.09 52.19
C THR A 110 40.32 -41.43 50.91
N ASP A 111 38.99 -41.37 50.81
CA ASP A 111 38.34 -40.36 49.99
C ASP A 111 38.73 -38.94 50.43
N TRP A 112 38.46 -37.96 49.57
CA TRP A 112 38.68 -36.55 49.89
C TRP A 112 37.61 -36.06 50.88
N ARG A 113 38.08 -35.42 51.96
CA ARG A 113 37.26 -34.78 52.98
C ARG A 113 37.28 -33.27 52.74
N LEU A 114 36.09 -32.67 52.63
CA LEU A 114 35.95 -31.22 52.60
C LEU A 114 36.34 -30.64 53.97
N ASP A 115 37.38 -29.78 53.98
CA ASP A 115 37.87 -29.10 55.18
C ASP A 115 37.42 -27.63 55.24
N LYS A 116 37.27 -26.98 54.07
CA LYS A 116 36.66 -25.66 53.89
C LYS A 116 35.82 -25.65 52.61
N GLN A 117 34.56 -25.25 52.71
CA GLN A 117 33.73 -25.02 51.52
C GLN A 117 34.24 -23.79 50.74
N ALA A 118 34.22 -23.87 49.40
CA ALA A 118 34.51 -22.74 48.54
C ALA A 118 33.33 -21.76 48.50
N ASP A 119 33.61 -20.47 48.57
CA ASP A 119 32.62 -19.41 48.31
C ASP A 119 32.92 -18.69 46.99
N CYS A 120 32.20 -17.61 46.69
CA CYS A 120 32.34 -16.88 45.43
C CYS A 120 33.67 -16.11 45.28
N THR A 121 34.39 -15.92 46.39
CA THR A 121 35.61 -15.10 46.51
C THR A 121 36.81 -15.92 46.99
N GLU A 122 36.65 -16.74 48.04
CA GLU A 122 37.74 -17.55 48.57
C GLU A 122 37.66 -19.01 48.09
N PRO A 123 38.81 -19.63 47.75
CA PRO A 123 38.87 -21.05 47.47
C PRO A 123 38.52 -21.87 48.72
N GLY A 124 37.94 -23.03 48.47
CA GLY A 124 37.74 -24.11 49.43
C GLY A 124 38.97 -25.01 49.48
N LYS A 125 38.97 -25.94 50.43
CA LYS A 125 40.05 -26.90 50.65
C LYS A 125 39.49 -28.27 50.99
N GLU A 126 40.09 -29.30 50.42
CA GLU A 126 39.84 -30.69 50.79
C GLU A 126 41.16 -31.45 50.93
N SER A 127 41.17 -32.46 51.80
CA SER A 127 42.33 -33.29 52.05
C SER A 127 42.00 -34.76 52.24
N ARG A 128 43.02 -35.60 52.13
CA ARG A 128 42.96 -37.05 52.36
C ARG A 128 44.28 -37.56 52.91
N ARG A 129 44.22 -38.69 53.60
CA ARG A 129 45.37 -39.30 54.28
C ARG A 129 45.45 -40.79 54.05
N CYS A 130 46.60 -41.40 54.31
CA CYS A 130 46.74 -42.85 54.22
C CYS A 130 46.03 -43.56 55.39
N THR A 131 45.01 -44.38 55.09
CA THR A 131 44.17 -45.09 56.07
C THR A 131 44.92 -46.03 57.03
N THR A 132 46.15 -46.41 56.68
CA THR A 132 46.93 -47.44 57.38
C THR A 132 48.08 -46.87 58.23
N CYS A 133 48.53 -45.65 57.94
CA CYS A 133 49.72 -45.07 58.59
C CYS A 133 49.65 -43.57 58.89
N ASP A 134 48.57 -42.89 58.47
CA ASP A 134 48.22 -41.51 58.85
C ASP A 134 49.23 -40.39 58.55
N THR A 135 50.40 -40.72 58.00
CA THR A 135 51.57 -39.86 57.77
C THR A 135 51.69 -39.31 56.35
N GLU A 136 51.25 -40.08 55.35
CA GLU A 136 51.10 -39.59 53.98
C GLU A 136 49.77 -38.81 53.88
N TYR A 137 49.88 -37.50 53.63
CA TYR A 137 48.77 -36.53 53.62
C TYR A 137 48.80 -35.72 52.32
N LYS A 138 47.64 -35.50 51.70
CA LYS A 138 47.50 -34.71 50.47
C LYS A 138 46.31 -33.78 50.56
N GLU A 139 46.53 -32.52 50.23
CA GLU A 139 45.53 -31.48 50.12
C GLU A 139 45.41 -30.98 48.68
N ARG A 140 44.25 -30.38 48.34
CA ARG A 140 44.08 -29.58 47.13
C ARG A 140 43.07 -28.47 47.34
N GLU A 141 43.21 -27.38 46.59
CA GLU A 141 42.21 -26.32 46.54
C GLU A 141 40.99 -26.74 45.71
N ILE A 142 39.83 -26.31 46.17
CA ILE A 142 38.60 -26.23 45.39
C ILE A 142 38.48 -24.76 44.95
N LYS A 143 38.49 -24.50 43.65
CA LYS A 143 38.41 -23.12 43.13
C LYS A 143 37.16 -22.41 43.68
N ALA A 144 37.30 -21.12 43.97
CA ALA A 144 36.17 -20.26 44.31
C ALA A 144 35.04 -20.41 43.26
N THR A 145 33.79 -20.42 43.71
CA THR A 145 32.62 -20.69 42.86
C THR A 145 32.30 -19.55 41.89
N GLY A 146 32.92 -18.38 42.10
CA GLY A 146 32.67 -17.16 41.35
C GLY A 146 31.38 -16.45 41.76
N HIS A 147 31.24 -15.21 41.28
CA HIS A 147 30.09 -14.37 41.61
C HIS A 147 28.87 -14.72 40.74
N ALA A 148 27.76 -15.09 41.38
CA ALA A 148 26.44 -15.04 40.76
C ALA A 148 25.98 -13.58 40.69
N TRP A 149 26.22 -12.91 39.57
CA TRP A 149 25.86 -11.51 39.39
C TRP A 149 24.36 -11.31 39.09
N ALA A 150 23.75 -10.34 39.76
CA ALA A 150 22.46 -9.79 39.38
C ALA A 150 22.49 -8.25 39.54
N ASN A 151 21.53 -7.58 38.93
CA ASN A 151 21.37 -6.13 39.04
C ASN A 151 20.17 -5.80 39.93
N ARG A 152 20.25 -4.71 40.70
CA ARG A 152 19.10 -4.13 41.41
C ARG A 152 19.04 -2.62 41.20
N ILE A 153 17.85 -2.05 41.25
CA ILE A 153 17.67 -0.59 41.23
C ILE A 153 17.97 -0.08 42.65
N VAL A 154 18.88 0.89 42.74
CA VAL A 154 19.27 1.60 43.97
C VAL A 154 18.52 2.94 44.05
N LYS A 155 18.30 3.57 42.90
CA LYS A 155 17.48 4.77 42.74
C LYS A 155 16.65 4.66 41.47
N GLU A 156 15.34 4.83 41.58
CA GLU A 156 14.46 4.92 40.41
C GLU A 156 14.80 6.14 39.53
N ALA A 157 14.54 6.04 38.23
CA ALA A 157 14.69 7.16 37.31
C ALA A 157 13.47 8.09 37.35
N GLU A 158 13.71 9.39 37.25
CA GLU A 158 12.69 10.43 37.25
C GLU A 158 12.59 11.08 35.85
N CYS A 159 11.72 12.08 35.67
CA CYS A 159 11.59 12.77 34.37
C CYS A 159 12.86 13.54 33.94
N GLU A 160 13.57 14.13 34.91
CA GLU A 160 14.77 14.96 34.69
C GLU A 160 16.00 14.44 35.45
N VAL A 161 15.83 13.52 36.41
CA VAL A 161 16.91 12.99 37.24
C VAL A 161 17.18 11.53 36.86
N GLN A 162 18.45 11.19 36.62
CA GLN A 162 18.85 9.82 36.30
C GLN A 162 18.61 8.89 37.49
N GLY A 163 18.22 7.66 37.17
CA GLY A 163 18.19 6.56 38.13
C GLY A 163 19.54 5.86 38.21
N LEU A 164 19.66 4.90 39.12
CA LEU A 164 20.89 4.17 39.40
C LEU A 164 20.57 2.70 39.66
N SER A 165 21.24 1.80 38.95
CA SER A 165 21.28 0.38 39.28
C SER A 165 22.70 -0.03 39.65
N GLU A 166 22.84 -1.00 40.55
CA GLU A 166 24.13 -1.62 40.87
C GLU A 166 24.10 -3.09 40.48
N ARG A 167 25.24 -3.62 40.02
CA ARG A 167 25.47 -5.06 39.90
C ARG A 167 26.00 -5.58 41.24
N TYR A 168 25.31 -6.52 41.86
CA TYR A 168 25.69 -7.13 43.14
C TYR A 168 25.81 -8.66 43.02
N CYS A 169 26.57 -9.27 43.92
CA CYS A 169 26.69 -10.74 43.99
C CYS A 169 25.56 -11.35 44.84
N GLN A 170 24.71 -12.17 44.23
CA GLN A 170 23.61 -12.88 44.90
C GLN A 170 24.09 -13.87 45.97
N ASN A 171 25.34 -14.34 45.88
CA ASN A 171 25.97 -15.22 46.86
C ASN A 171 26.36 -14.50 48.18
N GLY A 172 26.01 -13.22 48.34
CA GLY A 172 26.01 -12.53 49.64
C GLY A 172 27.32 -11.90 50.09
N CYS A 173 28.41 -11.99 49.33
CA CYS A 173 29.74 -11.46 49.72
C CYS A 173 29.89 -9.92 49.73
N GLY A 174 28.81 -9.16 49.57
CA GLY A 174 28.82 -7.70 49.66
C GLY A 174 29.50 -6.94 48.50
N ILE A 175 30.12 -7.63 47.54
CA ILE A 175 30.76 -6.97 46.39
C ILE A 175 29.70 -6.51 45.38
N SER A 176 29.59 -5.19 45.19
CA SER A 176 28.98 -4.56 44.01
C SER A 176 30.00 -3.66 43.28
N PRO A 177 30.60 -4.13 42.16
CA PRO A 177 31.77 -3.49 41.57
C PRO A 177 31.44 -2.48 40.45
N GLU A 178 30.16 -2.29 40.12
CA GLU A 178 29.73 -1.45 39.00
C GLU A 178 28.33 -0.87 39.25
N GLU A 179 28.24 0.46 39.20
CA GLU A 179 26.99 1.20 39.10
C GLU A 179 26.72 1.58 37.63
N GLN A 180 25.46 1.53 37.22
CA GLN A 180 25.03 1.91 35.88
C GLN A 180 23.91 2.96 35.98
N ALA A 181 24.10 4.07 35.26
CA ALA A 181 23.11 5.14 35.19
C ALA A 181 21.90 4.71 34.36
N ILE A 182 20.71 4.76 34.97
CA ILE A 182 19.44 4.54 34.27
C ILE A 182 19.04 5.87 33.60
N PRO A 183 18.82 5.90 32.27
CA PRO A 183 18.40 7.12 31.57
C PRO A 183 17.14 7.74 32.17
N VAL A 184 17.03 9.07 32.11
CA VAL A 184 15.84 9.80 32.56
C VAL A 184 14.59 9.32 31.82
N LEU A 185 13.45 9.25 32.51
CA LEU A 185 12.19 8.79 31.93
C LEU A 185 11.59 9.78 30.92
N GLY A 186 12.07 11.01 30.89
CA GLY A 186 11.51 12.10 30.10
C GLY A 186 10.08 12.50 30.51
N HIS A 187 9.54 13.52 29.85
CA HIS A 187 8.19 14.02 30.14
C HIS A 187 7.13 13.24 29.38
N ASN A 188 6.37 12.38 30.09
CA ASN A 188 5.16 11.78 29.55
C ASN A 188 4.02 12.83 29.53
N LEU A 189 3.95 13.61 28.45
CA LEU A 189 2.96 14.67 28.25
C LEU A 189 1.54 14.10 28.09
N GLY A 190 0.61 14.60 28.91
CA GLY A 190 -0.79 14.21 28.91
C GLY A 190 -1.65 15.00 27.90
N ALA A 191 -2.97 14.96 28.11
CA ALA A 191 -3.94 15.59 27.21
C ALA A 191 -3.75 17.11 27.06
N LYS A 192 -3.92 17.59 25.82
CA LYS A 192 -3.88 19.01 25.45
C LYS A 192 -5.03 19.78 26.10
N THR A 193 -4.69 20.69 27.00
CA THR A 193 -5.65 21.59 27.67
C THR A 193 -5.56 22.98 27.07
N VAL A 194 -6.68 23.55 26.61
CA VAL A 194 -6.71 24.95 26.15
C VAL A 194 -6.66 25.86 27.37
N ILE A 195 -5.56 26.63 27.50
CA ILE A 195 -5.40 27.63 28.57
C ILE A 195 -5.80 29.03 28.12
N LYS A 196 -5.80 29.27 26.80
CA LYS A 196 -6.18 30.54 26.17
C LYS A 196 -6.73 30.24 24.77
N ASN A 197 -7.99 30.59 24.52
CA ASN A 197 -8.57 30.42 23.18
C ASN A 197 -7.93 31.38 22.18
N ALA A 198 -7.65 30.89 20.97
CA ALA A 198 -7.25 31.74 19.86
C ALA A 198 -8.45 32.56 19.39
N THR A 199 -8.24 33.85 19.13
CA THR A 199 -9.25 34.71 18.46
C THR A 199 -8.73 35.05 17.06
N CYS A 200 -9.46 35.87 16.31
CA CYS A 200 -8.96 36.40 15.03
C CYS A 200 -7.94 37.55 15.17
N SER A 201 -7.65 38.00 16.39
CA SER A 201 -6.70 39.08 16.69
C SER A 201 -5.50 38.62 17.53
N ILE A 202 -5.68 37.68 18.46
CA ILE A 202 -4.62 37.16 19.34
C ILE A 202 -4.43 35.64 19.17
N ASP A 203 -3.18 35.21 19.26
CA ASP A 203 -2.84 33.78 19.30
C ASP A 203 -3.31 33.15 20.62
N GLY A 204 -3.85 31.94 20.52
CA GLY A 204 -4.22 31.10 21.65
C GLY A 204 -3.04 30.28 22.16
N GLU A 205 -3.23 29.56 23.26
CA GLU A 205 -2.21 28.72 23.89
C GLU A 205 -2.84 27.43 24.42
N ILE A 206 -2.20 26.30 24.13
CA ILE A 206 -2.49 24.99 24.72
C ILE A 206 -1.35 24.57 25.65
N ARG A 207 -1.69 23.91 26.75
CA ARG A 207 -0.75 23.29 27.69
C ARG A 207 -0.88 21.77 27.63
N GLU A 208 0.27 21.11 27.60
CA GLU A 208 0.44 19.68 27.81
C GLU A 208 1.24 19.50 29.10
N SER A 209 0.59 19.05 30.19
CA SER A 209 1.25 18.79 31.47
C SER A 209 1.85 17.38 31.49
N CYS A 210 3.00 17.20 32.12
CA CYS A 210 3.53 15.87 32.37
C CYS A 210 2.64 15.12 33.38
N THR A 211 2.42 13.84 33.14
CA THR A 211 1.65 12.94 34.03
C THR A 211 2.45 12.41 35.22
N ARG A 212 3.76 12.69 35.28
CA ARG A 212 4.71 12.17 36.28
C ARG A 212 5.40 13.24 37.14
N CYS A 213 5.36 14.50 36.72
CA CYS A 213 6.02 15.62 37.41
C CYS A 213 5.35 16.96 37.06
N SER A 214 5.73 18.04 37.73
CA SER A 214 5.17 19.38 37.53
C SER A 214 5.53 20.07 36.21
N TYR A 215 6.40 19.47 35.38
CA TYR A 215 6.76 20.02 34.07
C TYR A 215 5.53 20.14 33.16
N TYR A 216 5.45 21.21 32.39
CA TYR A 216 4.46 21.37 31.33
C TYR A 216 5.08 22.04 30.10
N LYS A 217 4.58 21.67 28.93
CA LYS A 217 4.88 22.34 27.66
C LYS A 217 3.70 23.23 27.28
N THR A 218 3.95 24.50 27.00
CA THR A 218 2.98 25.38 26.33
C THR A 218 3.32 25.44 24.84
N THR A 219 2.31 25.33 23.98
CA THR A 219 2.44 25.49 22.52
C THR A 219 1.46 26.58 22.05
N PRO A 220 1.90 27.58 21.28
CA PRO A 220 1.01 28.59 20.73
C PRO A 220 0.10 27.98 19.65
N VAL A 221 -1.16 28.42 19.65
CA VAL A 221 -2.16 28.14 18.62
C VAL A 221 -2.33 29.43 17.80
N PRO A 222 -1.94 29.46 16.52
CA PRO A 222 -2.07 30.66 15.70
C PRO A 222 -3.50 31.23 15.70
N LYS A 223 -3.59 32.56 15.73
CA LYS A 223 -4.85 33.29 15.62
C LYS A 223 -5.64 32.89 14.37
N LEU A 224 -6.96 32.99 14.48
CA LEU A 224 -7.89 32.51 13.46
C LEU A 224 -7.63 33.19 12.12
N GLY A 225 -7.31 32.36 11.12
CA GLY A 225 -6.84 32.79 9.81
C GLY A 225 -7.97 33.28 8.91
N LYS A 226 -7.58 34.01 7.84
CA LYS A 226 -8.49 34.58 6.83
C LYS A 226 -9.43 33.57 6.14
N ASN A 227 -9.21 32.27 6.32
CA ASN A 227 -9.93 31.19 5.66
C ASN A 227 -10.90 30.44 6.59
N GLN A 228 -10.94 30.74 7.89
CA GLN A 228 -11.87 30.09 8.84
C GLN A 228 -13.20 30.85 8.89
N ALA A 229 -14.34 30.17 8.74
CA ALA A 229 -15.65 30.83 8.68
C ALA A 229 -16.17 31.30 10.05
N ASN A 230 -15.75 30.64 11.14
CA ASN A 230 -16.27 30.83 12.50
C ASN A 230 -15.23 31.50 13.41
N GLY A 231 -15.68 32.13 14.50
CA GLY A 231 -14.82 32.82 15.47
C GLY A 231 -14.48 34.28 15.14
N HIS A 232 -15.25 34.90 14.26
CA HIS A 232 -15.16 36.32 13.90
C HIS A 232 -16.42 37.09 14.33
N ASN A 233 -16.25 38.17 15.09
CA ASN A 233 -17.31 39.12 15.45
C ASN A 233 -17.65 40.05 14.28
N PHE A 234 -18.36 39.53 13.27
CA PHE A 234 -18.76 40.32 12.10
C PHE A 234 -19.89 41.31 12.43
N SER A 235 -19.84 42.49 11.80
CA SER A 235 -21.00 43.36 11.67
C SER A 235 -22.16 42.68 10.92
N SER A 236 -23.32 43.31 10.93
CA SER A 236 -24.30 43.11 9.86
C SER A 236 -23.65 43.39 8.49
N TYR A 237 -24.19 42.78 7.43
CA TYR A 237 -23.90 43.23 6.07
C TYR A 237 -24.41 44.67 5.90
N ALA A 238 -23.61 45.51 5.27
CA ALA A 238 -23.97 46.86 4.84
C ALA A 238 -23.67 46.99 3.34
N LYS A 239 -24.54 47.68 2.59
CA LYS A 239 -24.30 47.92 1.17
C LYS A 239 -23.07 48.81 1.00
N THR A 240 -22.09 48.35 0.24
CA THR A 240 -20.84 49.08 -0.08
C THR A 240 -20.74 49.47 -1.55
N LYS A 241 -21.55 48.85 -2.41
CA LYS A 241 -21.68 49.21 -3.83
C LYS A 241 -23.11 48.96 -4.30
N ASP A 242 -23.73 49.94 -4.94
CA ASP A 242 -25.05 49.75 -5.56
C ASP A 242 -24.97 48.91 -6.84
N PRO A 243 -25.97 48.05 -7.09
CA PRO A 243 -26.11 47.36 -8.37
C PRO A 243 -26.59 48.33 -9.46
N SER A 244 -26.27 48.00 -10.71
CA SER A 244 -26.78 48.65 -11.91
C SER A 244 -27.28 47.56 -12.88
N CYS A 245 -27.81 47.94 -14.04
CA CYS A 245 -28.16 46.98 -15.08
C CYS A 245 -26.93 46.38 -15.81
N THR A 246 -25.75 47.01 -15.70
CA THR A 246 -24.51 46.52 -16.33
C THR A 246 -23.60 45.77 -15.35
N ALA A 247 -23.52 46.20 -14.08
CA ALA A 247 -22.63 45.66 -13.06
C ALA A 247 -23.35 45.31 -11.75
N GLU A 248 -22.91 44.23 -11.10
CA GLU A 248 -23.41 43.78 -9.80
C GLU A 248 -23.02 44.73 -8.66
N GLY A 249 -23.89 44.81 -7.66
CA GLY A 249 -23.66 45.52 -6.41
C GLY A 249 -22.96 44.64 -5.38
N GLN A 250 -22.70 45.19 -4.20
CA GLN A 250 -21.98 44.51 -3.13
C GLN A 250 -22.50 44.93 -1.76
N GLU A 251 -22.67 43.94 -0.89
CA GLU A 251 -22.74 44.12 0.56
C GLU A 251 -21.42 43.63 1.17
N THR A 252 -20.90 44.37 2.15
CA THR A 252 -19.73 43.98 2.93
C THR A 252 -20.11 43.90 4.40
N ARG A 253 -19.60 42.90 5.11
CA ARG A 253 -19.53 42.89 6.59
C ARG A 253 -18.08 42.85 7.04
N THR A 254 -17.76 43.47 8.16
CA THR A 254 -16.39 43.54 8.68
C THR A 254 -16.32 43.01 10.10
N CYS A 255 -15.31 42.19 10.39
CA CYS A 255 -15.04 41.69 11.74
C CYS A 255 -14.46 42.82 12.59
N ARG A 256 -15.17 43.16 13.68
CA ARG A 256 -14.81 44.26 14.58
C ARG A 256 -13.46 44.08 15.26
N ASP A 257 -13.06 42.82 15.51
CA ASP A 257 -11.87 42.51 16.31
C ASP A 257 -10.58 42.44 15.46
N CYS A 258 -10.69 42.22 14.14
CA CYS A 258 -9.51 42.00 13.26
C CYS A 258 -9.56 42.68 11.88
N GLY A 259 -10.63 43.40 11.53
CA GLY A 259 -10.75 44.12 10.26
C GLY A 259 -10.96 43.23 9.01
N ARG A 260 -11.10 41.91 9.16
CA ARG A 260 -11.46 41.02 8.03
C ARG A 260 -12.82 41.43 7.45
N ALA A 261 -12.84 41.80 6.19
CA ALA A 261 -14.06 42.00 5.42
C ALA A 261 -14.53 40.69 4.75
N GLU A 262 -15.83 40.52 4.62
CA GLU A 262 -16.48 39.50 3.79
C GLU A 262 -17.53 40.16 2.89
N ASN A 263 -17.56 39.75 1.63
CA ASN A 263 -18.37 40.37 0.58
C ASN A 263 -19.44 39.40 0.06
N LYS A 264 -20.61 39.94 -0.24
CA LYS A 264 -21.76 39.27 -0.85
C LYS A 264 -22.21 40.08 -2.06
N ALA A 265 -22.43 39.43 -3.19
CA ALA A 265 -22.91 40.08 -4.41
C ALA A 265 -24.38 40.47 -4.30
N ILE A 266 -24.76 41.58 -4.93
CA ILE A 266 -26.16 41.98 -5.15
C ILE A 266 -26.44 41.84 -6.65
N PRO A 267 -27.50 41.10 -7.06
CA PRO A 267 -27.87 40.95 -8.47
C PRO A 267 -28.00 42.29 -9.21
N LYS A 268 -27.75 42.27 -10.52
CA LYS A 268 -27.96 43.42 -11.41
C LYS A 268 -29.43 43.87 -11.39
N LEU A 269 -29.66 45.16 -11.60
CA LEU A 269 -30.99 45.71 -11.79
C LEU A 269 -31.54 45.32 -13.18
N PRO A 270 -32.85 45.14 -13.35
CA PRO A 270 -33.44 44.93 -14.67
C PRO A 270 -33.28 46.17 -15.56
N HIS A 271 -33.18 45.98 -16.88
CA HIS A 271 -33.11 47.09 -17.83
C HIS A 271 -34.42 47.88 -17.85
N LYS A 272 -34.36 49.17 -17.53
CA LYS A 272 -35.51 50.08 -17.58
C LYS A 272 -35.68 50.63 -19.00
N SER A 273 -36.78 50.25 -19.65
CA SER A 273 -37.16 50.74 -20.99
C SER A 273 -37.29 52.27 -21.06
N ASN A 274 -36.82 52.84 -22.17
CA ASN A 274 -37.04 54.24 -22.55
C ASN A 274 -38.46 54.53 -23.07
N GLY A 275 -39.30 53.50 -23.28
CA GLY A 275 -40.66 53.63 -23.81
C GLY A 275 -40.73 53.92 -25.32
N VAL A 276 -39.60 54.09 -26.01
CA VAL A 276 -39.53 54.30 -27.46
C VAL A 276 -39.26 52.95 -28.13
N TRP A 277 -40.15 52.56 -29.03
CA TRP A 277 -40.01 51.33 -29.83
C TRP A 277 -39.29 51.67 -31.13
N ASP A 278 -38.03 51.23 -31.24
CA ASP A 278 -37.23 51.29 -32.46
C ASP A 278 -37.48 50.01 -33.28
N VAL A 279 -37.61 50.12 -34.61
CA VAL A 279 -37.59 48.95 -35.49
C VAL A 279 -36.15 48.43 -35.60
N GLU A 280 -35.86 47.30 -34.94
CA GLU A 280 -34.56 46.62 -35.01
C GLU A 280 -34.49 45.67 -36.21
N ARG A 281 -35.65 45.20 -36.71
CA ARG A 281 -35.76 44.39 -37.93
C ARG A 281 -37.07 44.64 -38.66
N GLU A 282 -36.97 45.00 -39.93
CA GLU A 282 -38.13 45.13 -40.82
C GLU A 282 -38.87 43.79 -41.02
N ALA A 283 -40.16 43.89 -41.32
CA ALA A 283 -41.01 42.73 -41.58
C ALA A 283 -40.90 42.27 -43.05
N THR A 284 -40.81 40.96 -43.27
CA THR A 284 -40.82 40.36 -44.61
C THR A 284 -41.91 39.30 -44.68
N LEU A 285 -42.33 38.87 -45.87
CA LEU A 285 -43.31 37.77 -45.98
C LEU A 285 -42.75 36.40 -45.52
N SER A 286 -41.49 36.33 -45.08
CA SER A 286 -40.94 35.16 -44.38
C SER A 286 -41.01 35.26 -42.85
N GLN A 287 -41.05 36.48 -42.26
CA GLN A 287 -41.08 36.68 -40.80
C GLN A 287 -41.67 38.04 -40.39
N PRO A 288 -42.42 38.13 -39.28
CA PRO A 288 -42.81 39.41 -38.68
C PRO A 288 -41.60 40.31 -38.37
N GLY A 289 -41.84 41.63 -38.33
CA GLY A 289 -40.84 42.60 -37.92
C GLY A 289 -40.56 42.51 -36.42
N LEU A 290 -39.43 43.07 -35.97
CA LEU A 290 -39.04 43.15 -34.56
C LEU A 290 -38.85 44.61 -34.17
N GLU A 291 -39.62 45.06 -33.17
CA GLU A 291 -39.36 46.31 -32.46
C GLU A 291 -38.69 46.01 -31.11
N ILE A 292 -37.77 46.88 -30.69
CA ILE A 292 -37.18 46.85 -29.35
C ILE A 292 -37.28 48.21 -28.67
N THR A 293 -37.19 48.22 -27.34
CA THR A 293 -36.92 49.44 -26.57
C THR A 293 -35.54 49.37 -25.96
N ARG A 294 -34.88 50.51 -25.78
CA ARG A 294 -33.52 50.59 -25.24
C ARG A 294 -33.53 51.01 -23.77
N CYS A 295 -32.55 50.53 -23.01
CA CYS A 295 -32.41 50.82 -21.59
C CYS A 295 -31.97 52.27 -21.39
N ILE A 296 -32.71 53.05 -20.59
CA ILE A 296 -32.39 54.46 -20.30
C ILE A 296 -30.95 54.60 -19.79
N ASP A 297 -30.53 53.67 -18.92
CA ASP A 297 -29.27 53.77 -18.18
C ASP A 297 -28.04 53.22 -18.93
N CYS A 298 -28.22 52.46 -20.02
CA CYS A 298 -27.09 51.80 -20.71
C CYS A 298 -27.28 51.47 -22.21
N GLY A 299 -28.38 51.86 -22.86
CA GLY A 299 -28.62 51.66 -24.29
C GLY A 299 -28.91 50.21 -24.77
N ALA A 300 -28.64 49.19 -23.95
CA ALA A 300 -28.93 47.79 -24.26
C ALA A 300 -30.44 47.51 -24.41
N GLN A 301 -30.81 46.42 -25.08
CA GLN A 301 -32.22 46.01 -25.24
C GLN A 301 -32.90 45.82 -23.86
N ALA A 302 -33.98 46.56 -23.62
CA ALA A 302 -34.77 46.50 -22.40
C ALA A 302 -36.06 45.68 -22.56
N SER A 303 -36.64 45.68 -23.76
CA SER A 303 -37.83 44.87 -24.13
C SER A 303 -37.89 44.71 -25.65
N SER A 304 -38.59 43.69 -26.13
CA SER A 304 -38.73 43.37 -27.56
C SER A 304 -40.12 42.80 -27.86
N ARG A 305 -40.68 43.12 -29.03
CA ARG A 305 -41.96 42.57 -29.51
C ARG A 305 -41.94 42.37 -31.02
N ASN A 306 -42.66 41.36 -31.50
CA ASN A 306 -42.92 41.20 -32.93
C ASN A 306 -44.03 42.16 -33.37
N PHE A 307 -43.97 42.65 -34.61
CA PHE A 307 -45.03 43.45 -35.22
C PHE A 307 -45.31 43.05 -36.67
N THR A 308 -46.53 43.34 -37.13
CA THR A 308 -47.02 43.07 -38.48
C THR A 308 -47.44 44.41 -39.12
N PRO A 309 -46.76 44.88 -40.19
CA PRO A 309 -47.15 46.12 -40.84
C PRO A 309 -48.55 46.03 -41.48
N ARG A 310 -49.19 47.19 -41.69
CA ARG A 310 -50.50 47.25 -42.34
C ARG A 310 -50.45 46.59 -43.72
N GLY A 311 -51.40 45.69 -43.98
CA GLY A 311 -51.50 44.96 -45.25
C GLY A 311 -50.64 43.70 -45.35
N TYR A 312 -49.71 43.44 -44.42
CA TYR A 312 -49.07 42.14 -44.31
C TYR A 312 -50.04 41.11 -43.72
N ARG A 313 -49.91 39.87 -44.17
CA ARG A 313 -50.62 38.70 -43.66
C ARG A 313 -49.65 37.56 -43.49
N TYR A 314 -49.80 36.84 -42.38
CA TYR A 314 -48.97 35.71 -41.99
C TYR A 314 -49.87 34.53 -41.65
N GLU A 315 -49.43 33.35 -42.09
CA GLU A 315 -50.00 32.05 -41.75
C GLU A 315 -51.50 31.91 -42.01
N VAL A 316 -52.00 32.55 -43.06
CA VAL A 316 -53.42 32.51 -43.46
C VAL A 316 -53.70 31.26 -44.29
N PRO A 317 -54.69 30.42 -43.94
CA PRO A 317 -55.11 29.30 -44.77
C PRO A 317 -55.50 29.75 -46.18
N THR A 318 -55.21 28.92 -47.17
CA THR A 318 -55.51 29.15 -48.59
C THR A 318 -55.90 27.83 -49.23
N SER A 319 -56.94 27.83 -50.06
CA SER A 319 -57.33 26.68 -50.87
C SER A 319 -57.58 27.07 -52.32
N ALA A 320 -57.68 26.09 -53.21
CA ALA A 320 -58.23 26.32 -54.53
C ALA A 320 -59.74 26.60 -54.43
N TRP A 321 -60.24 27.52 -55.26
CA TRP A 321 -61.65 27.84 -55.31
C TRP A 321 -62.41 26.81 -56.14
N GLY A 322 -63.21 26.03 -55.43
CA GLY A 322 -64.27 25.16 -55.91
C GLY A 322 -65.38 25.11 -54.84
N PRO A 323 -66.50 24.40 -55.09
CA PRO A 323 -67.53 24.17 -54.08
C PRO A 323 -66.97 23.51 -52.81
N LEU A 324 -67.66 23.68 -51.69
CA LEU A 324 -67.39 22.92 -50.47
C LEU A 324 -67.77 21.46 -50.68
N ALA A 325 -67.07 20.54 -50.03
CA ALA A 325 -67.39 19.11 -50.04
C ALA A 325 -68.86 18.85 -49.63
N SER A 326 -69.41 19.64 -48.71
CA SER A 326 -70.83 19.59 -48.30
C SER A 326 -71.85 20.01 -49.36
N GLU A 327 -71.41 20.60 -50.48
CA GLU A 327 -72.27 20.99 -51.61
C GLU A 327 -72.32 19.88 -52.68
N TYR A 328 -71.37 18.94 -52.67
CA TYR A 328 -71.35 17.78 -53.57
C TYR A 328 -72.19 16.60 -53.04
N PRO A 329 -72.73 15.73 -53.93
CA PRO A 329 -73.31 14.45 -53.55
C PRO A 329 -72.39 13.65 -52.60
N GLY A 330 -72.95 13.19 -51.48
CA GLY A 330 -72.26 12.36 -50.49
C GLY A 330 -71.19 13.04 -49.62
N GLY A 331 -70.72 14.27 -49.92
CA GLY A 331 -69.55 14.90 -49.28
C GLY A 331 -69.72 15.40 -47.83
N GLY A 332 -70.87 15.15 -47.21
CA GLY A 332 -71.09 15.27 -45.77
C GLY A 332 -71.06 16.72 -45.23
N GLY A 333 -70.57 16.89 -44.00
CA GLY A 333 -70.50 18.20 -43.33
C GLY A 333 -69.15 18.92 -43.46
N SER A 334 -68.40 18.66 -44.54
CA SER A 334 -67.00 19.06 -44.67
C SER A 334 -66.82 20.43 -45.35
N SER A 335 -66.03 21.31 -44.74
CA SER A 335 -65.69 22.65 -45.25
C SER A 335 -64.47 22.69 -46.18
N LEU A 336 -63.98 21.54 -46.63
CA LEU A 336 -62.92 21.46 -47.65
C LEU A 336 -63.47 21.95 -48.99
N ARG A 337 -62.72 22.79 -49.71
CA ARG A 337 -63.01 23.06 -51.12
C ARG A 337 -62.48 21.94 -51.98
N LEU A 338 -63.33 21.42 -52.87
CA LEU A 338 -63.00 20.36 -53.82
C LEU A 338 -63.15 20.90 -55.24
N LEU A 339 -62.31 20.40 -56.14
CA LEU A 339 -62.40 20.64 -57.58
C LEU A 339 -62.77 19.31 -58.22
N TYR A 340 -63.88 19.26 -58.97
CA TYR A 340 -64.24 18.08 -59.76
C TYR A 340 -63.44 18.06 -61.06
N LEU A 341 -62.96 16.88 -61.46
CA LEU A 341 -62.24 16.66 -62.71
C LEU A 341 -62.80 15.42 -63.41
N ASP A 342 -63.26 15.60 -64.65
CA ASP A 342 -63.38 14.49 -65.60
C ASP A 342 -61.96 14.09 -66.07
N LEU A 343 -61.69 12.79 -66.13
CA LEU A 343 -60.40 12.20 -66.49
C LEU A 343 -60.46 11.48 -67.86
N SER A 344 -61.63 11.49 -68.50
CA SER A 344 -61.93 10.86 -69.79
C SER A 344 -61.41 11.68 -70.98
N TYR A 345 -61.17 12.98 -70.79
CA TYR A 345 -60.58 13.88 -71.79
C TYR A 345 -59.40 14.67 -71.23
N ASP A 346 -58.44 14.99 -72.11
CA ASP A 346 -57.32 15.86 -71.78
C ASP A 346 -57.81 17.31 -71.60
N SER A 347 -57.43 17.97 -70.51
CA SER A 347 -57.82 19.35 -70.20
C SER A 347 -56.73 20.10 -69.41
N ASP A 348 -56.76 21.43 -69.41
CA ASP A 348 -55.85 22.25 -68.59
C ASP A 348 -56.63 23.41 -67.97
N GLN A 349 -56.79 23.38 -66.65
CA GLN A 349 -57.77 24.21 -65.93
C GLN A 349 -57.09 25.10 -64.87
N ARG A 350 -57.56 26.35 -64.71
CA ARG A 350 -56.95 27.36 -63.81
C ARG A 350 -57.88 27.85 -62.70
N PHE A 351 -57.73 27.26 -61.53
CA PHE A 351 -58.52 27.62 -60.35
C PHE A 351 -57.85 28.71 -59.52
N ALA A 352 -58.65 29.63 -58.99
CA ALA A 352 -58.18 30.68 -58.08
C ALA A 352 -57.60 30.09 -56.78
N LEU A 353 -56.42 30.54 -56.33
CA LEU A 353 -55.94 30.28 -54.97
C LEU A 353 -56.37 31.42 -54.06
N VAL A 354 -57.31 31.13 -53.17
CA VAL A 354 -58.03 32.11 -52.35
C VAL A 354 -57.72 31.89 -50.88
N THR A 355 -57.36 32.97 -50.18
CA THR A 355 -57.15 32.95 -48.73
C THR A 355 -58.46 32.93 -47.96
N GLU A 356 -58.44 32.42 -46.73
CA GLU A 356 -59.59 32.45 -45.82
C GLU A 356 -60.10 33.89 -45.57
N ASP A 357 -59.20 34.89 -45.52
CA ASP A 357 -59.58 36.31 -45.41
C ASP A 357 -60.01 36.94 -46.75
N GLY A 358 -60.16 36.14 -47.81
CA GLY A 358 -60.84 36.45 -49.08
C GLY A 358 -60.00 37.19 -50.12
N TRP A 359 -58.74 36.78 -50.33
CA TRP A 359 -57.84 37.37 -51.33
C TRP A 359 -57.35 36.33 -52.35
N LEU A 360 -57.34 36.73 -53.62
CA LEU A 360 -56.72 35.97 -54.70
C LEU A 360 -55.21 36.23 -54.68
N ILE A 361 -54.44 35.16 -54.43
CA ILE A 361 -52.98 35.24 -54.27
C ILE A 361 -52.20 34.42 -55.31
N GLY A 362 -52.89 33.68 -56.18
CA GLY A 362 -52.29 32.81 -57.18
C GLY A 362 -53.32 31.95 -57.90
N PHE A 363 -52.83 30.97 -58.66
CA PHE A 363 -53.67 30.02 -59.40
C PHE A 363 -53.11 28.60 -59.27
N ALA A 364 -54.01 27.64 -59.19
CA ALA A 364 -53.72 26.22 -59.36
C ALA A 364 -53.92 25.88 -60.84
N HIS A 365 -52.86 25.41 -61.50
CA HIS A 365 -52.92 24.87 -62.85
C HIS A 365 -53.08 23.36 -62.72
N VAL A 366 -54.17 22.83 -63.25
CA VAL A 366 -54.58 21.43 -63.09
C VAL A 366 -54.74 20.84 -64.48
N THR A 367 -53.69 20.14 -64.92
CA THR A 367 -53.65 19.50 -66.24
C THR A 367 -54.07 18.04 -66.10
N VAL A 368 -55.11 17.64 -66.84
CA VAL A 368 -55.51 16.25 -67.06
C VAL A 368 -54.91 15.79 -68.39
N ALA A 369 -54.17 14.69 -68.38
CA ALA A 369 -53.66 14.05 -69.59
C ALA A 369 -53.71 12.52 -69.46
N ASN A 370 -54.39 11.83 -70.39
CA ASN A 370 -54.56 10.37 -70.42
C ASN A 370 -55.09 9.81 -69.08
N GLY A 371 -56.01 10.57 -68.46
CA GLY A 371 -56.57 10.31 -67.13
C GLY A 371 -55.55 10.30 -65.99
N ALA A 372 -54.49 11.09 -66.09
CA ALA A 372 -53.57 11.42 -65.00
C ALA A 372 -53.58 12.92 -64.75
N VAL A 373 -53.54 13.33 -63.48
CA VAL A 373 -53.67 14.72 -63.03
C VAL A 373 -52.30 15.26 -62.62
N ARG A 374 -51.97 16.46 -63.09
CA ARG A 374 -50.76 17.22 -62.70
C ARG A 374 -51.18 18.56 -62.11
N VAL A 375 -50.85 18.79 -60.84
CA VAL A 375 -51.13 20.06 -60.15
C VAL A 375 -49.85 20.89 -60.04
N SER A 376 -49.90 22.12 -60.56
CA SER A 376 -48.83 23.12 -60.51
C SER A 376 -49.37 24.41 -59.89
N VAL A 377 -48.52 25.25 -59.29
CA VAL A 377 -48.96 26.45 -58.54
C VAL A 377 -48.26 27.73 -59.03
N GLU A 378 -49.04 28.67 -59.53
CA GLU A 378 -48.66 30.03 -59.92
C GLU A 378 -48.97 31.01 -58.76
N LYS A 379 -48.13 32.03 -58.55
CA LYS A 379 -48.44 33.15 -57.65
C LYS A 379 -48.93 34.36 -58.45
N LYS A 380 -49.91 35.09 -57.93
CA LYS A 380 -50.32 36.40 -58.48
C LYS A 380 -49.35 37.52 -58.08
N SER A 381 -48.53 37.30 -57.06
CA SER A 381 -47.48 38.20 -56.61
C SER A 381 -46.24 37.41 -56.19
N GLU A 382 -45.08 37.65 -56.81
CA GLU A 382 -43.86 36.87 -56.55
C GLU A 382 -43.41 36.88 -55.08
N ALA A 383 -43.69 37.97 -54.37
CA ALA A 383 -43.36 38.10 -52.95
C ALA A 383 -44.19 37.19 -52.04
N THR A 384 -45.35 36.69 -52.50
CA THR A 384 -46.21 35.78 -51.73
C THR A 384 -45.48 34.47 -51.42
N VAL A 385 -45.49 34.05 -50.15
CA VAL A 385 -44.83 32.84 -49.66
C VAL A 385 -45.89 31.79 -49.32
N MET A 386 -46.06 30.81 -50.20
CA MET A 386 -46.95 29.66 -50.02
C MET A 386 -46.19 28.54 -49.31
N ARG A 387 -46.50 28.29 -48.05
CA ARG A 387 -45.94 27.24 -47.18
C ARG A 387 -46.90 26.06 -47.08
N TYR A 388 -46.36 24.88 -46.73
CA TYR A 388 -47.15 23.66 -46.50
C TYR A 388 -48.15 23.34 -47.62
N ARG A 389 -47.74 23.58 -48.88
CA ARG A 389 -48.54 23.26 -50.07
C ARG A 389 -48.86 21.77 -50.06
N ALA A 390 -50.14 21.43 -50.17
CA ALA A 390 -50.66 20.09 -50.03
C ALA A 390 -51.80 19.84 -51.02
N TRP A 391 -51.72 18.79 -51.84
CA TRP A 391 -52.83 18.37 -52.70
C TRP A 391 -53.05 16.86 -52.67
N GLY A 392 -54.31 16.46 -52.82
CA GLY A 392 -54.74 15.07 -52.78
C GLY A 392 -55.90 14.85 -53.73
N MET A 393 -56.06 13.61 -54.17
CA MET A 393 -57.03 13.18 -55.18
C MET A 393 -57.81 11.99 -54.64
N PHE A 394 -59.13 12.02 -54.83
CA PHE A 394 -60.08 11.07 -54.27
C PHE A 394 -61.08 10.65 -55.35
N PRO A 395 -61.64 9.42 -55.31
CA PRO A 395 -62.68 9.01 -56.25
C PRO A 395 -63.88 9.96 -56.28
N ASP A 396 -64.30 10.42 -55.10
CA ASP A 396 -65.57 11.13 -54.90
C ASP A 396 -65.49 12.10 -53.70
N ALA A 397 -66.52 12.93 -53.51
CA ALA A 397 -66.58 13.88 -52.40
C ALA A 397 -66.79 13.22 -51.03
N ALA A 398 -67.37 12.01 -50.96
CA ALA A 398 -67.62 11.29 -49.71
C ALA A 398 -66.34 10.67 -49.10
N THR A 399 -65.37 10.34 -49.94
CA THR A 399 -64.03 9.82 -49.60
C THR A 399 -62.98 10.93 -49.46
N ALA A 400 -63.32 12.15 -49.85
CA ALA A 400 -62.43 13.32 -49.75
C ALA A 400 -62.13 13.69 -48.29
N LYS A 401 -60.86 14.01 -48.01
CA LYS A 401 -60.35 14.30 -46.66
C LYS A 401 -59.28 15.39 -46.69
N ALA A 402 -59.05 16.00 -45.52
CA ALA A 402 -58.09 17.07 -45.39
C ALA A 402 -56.68 16.59 -45.75
N VAL A 403 -56.02 17.34 -46.64
CA VAL A 403 -54.65 17.08 -47.10
C VAL A 403 -53.71 18.04 -46.39
N ASN A 404 -52.57 17.52 -45.93
CA ASN A 404 -51.50 18.28 -45.31
C ASN A 404 -50.17 18.02 -46.03
N TYR A 405 -49.12 18.72 -45.61
CA TYR A 405 -47.81 18.62 -46.26
C TYR A 405 -47.23 17.19 -46.25
N ASP A 406 -47.50 16.41 -45.19
CA ASP A 406 -46.93 15.07 -44.98
C ASP A 406 -47.65 13.98 -45.79
N ASN A 407 -48.89 14.22 -46.23
CA ASN A 407 -49.68 13.30 -47.05
C ASN A 407 -50.03 13.83 -48.45
N SER A 408 -49.36 14.91 -48.88
CA SER A 408 -49.53 15.49 -50.22
C SER A 408 -49.04 14.55 -51.32
N LEU A 409 -49.79 14.52 -52.42
CA LEU A 409 -49.29 14.09 -53.72
C LEU A 409 -48.19 15.06 -54.22
N PRO A 410 -47.28 14.62 -55.10
CA PRO A 410 -46.22 15.47 -55.63
C PRO A 410 -46.80 16.59 -56.51
N PHE A 411 -46.39 17.83 -56.28
CA PHE A 411 -46.63 18.93 -57.22
C PHE A 411 -45.77 18.75 -58.47
N ASP A 412 -46.19 19.37 -59.57
CA ASP A 412 -45.47 19.45 -60.84
C ASP A 412 -45.19 18.08 -61.51
N GLN A 413 -45.84 17.01 -61.03
CA GLN A 413 -45.76 15.63 -61.55
C GLN A 413 -47.16 15.08 -61.83
N ALA A 414 -47.29 14.19 -62.82
CA ALA A 414 -48.56 13.57 -63.17
C ALA A 414 -48.83 12.33 -62.29
N VAL A 415 -50.00 12.28 -61.66
CA VAL A 415 -50.46 11.17 -60.81
C VAL A 415 -51.67 10.52 -61.48
N LYS A 416 -51.67 9.19 -61.65
CA LYS A 416 -52.79 8.48 -62.29
C LYS A 416 -54.06 8.61 -61.43
N GLY A 417 -55.17 8.97 -62.04
CA GLY A 417 -56.46 9.11 -61.35
C GLY A 417 -57.09 7.77 -60.93
N PRO A 418 -58.06 7.81 -59.99
CA PRO A 418 -58.71 6.61 -59.44
C PRO A 418 -59.74 5.96 -60.37
N GLY A 419 -60.27 6.69 -61.35
CA GLY A 419 -61.32 6.24 -62.27
C GLY A 419 -61.44 7.14 -63.50
N GLU A 420 -62.65 7.24 -64.06
CA GLU A 420 -62.98 8.11 -65.20
C GLU A 420 -63.28 9.56 -64.77
N SER A 421 -63.51 9.79 -63.47
CA SER A 421 -63.53 11.11 -62.83
C SER A 421 -62.82 11.07 -61.48
N CYS A 422 -62.63 12.24 -60.86
CA CYS A 422 -62.18 12.37 -59.48
C CYS A 422 -62.53 13.74 -58.88
N VAL A 423 -62.34 13.89 -57.57
CA VAL A 423 -62.23 15.21 -56.93
C VAL A 423 -60.82 15.42 -56.37
N ILE A 424 -60.30 16.65 -56.46
CA ILE A 424 -59.04 17.03 -55.81
C ILE A 424 -59.26 18.11 -54.74
N ALA A 425 -58.51 18.02 -53.65
CA ALA A 425 -58.41 19.04 -52.62
C ALA A 425 -57.00 19.64 -52.64
N LEU A 426 -56.88 20.96 -52.76
CA LEU A 426 -55.61 21.70 -52.74
C LEU A 426 -55.65 22.77 -51.65
N ASN A 427 -54.75 22.65 -50.68
CA ASN A 427 -54.67 23.51 -49.50
C ASN A 427 -53.21 23.94 -49.23
N MET A 428 -53.02 25.11 -48.63
CA MET A 428 -51.72 25.64 -48.23
C MET A 428 -51.87 26.74 -47.16
N ILE A 429 -50.75 27.20 -46.60
CA ILE A 429 -50.70 28.31 -45.65
C ILE A 429 -49.86 29.43 -46.27
N SER A 430 -50.42 30.63 -46.38
CA SER A 430 -49.82 31.71 -47.16
C SER A 430 -49.48 32.93 -46.31
N ASN A 431 -48.27 33.44 -46.53
CA ASN A 431 -47.89 34.79 -46.12
C ASN A 431 -47.92 35.69 -47.35
N TYR A 432 -48.72 36.77 -47.33
CA TYR A 432 -48.93 37.61 -48.51
C TYR A 432 -49.10 39.10 -48.13
N TYR A 433 -48.98 39.99 -49.11
CA TYR A 433 -49.17 41.43 -48.93
C TYR A 433 -50.37 41.94 -49.74
N GLN A 434 -51.24 42.70 -49.09
CA GLN A 434 -52.50 43.22 -49.62
C GLN A 434 -52.34 44.48 -50.50
N GLY A 435 -51.15 45.07 -50.57
CA GLY A 435 -50.91 46.33 -51.29
C GLY A 435 -50.36 46.19 -52.71
N THR A 436 -49.84 45.01 -53.12
CA THR A 436 -49.25 44.81 -54.46
C THR A 436 -49.40 43.38 -54.98
N GLY A 437 -49.91 43.23 -56.20
CA GLY A 437 -50.01 41.97 -56.94
C GLY A 437 -51.20 41.08 -56.55
N ASN A 438 -51.41 40.86 -55.25
CA ASN A 438 -52.60 40.14 -54.76
C ASN A 438 -53.84 41.07 -54.77
N GLU A 439 -55.04 40.53 -54.92
CA GLU A 439 -56.30 41.32 -54.95
C GLU A 439 -57.45 40.68 -54.17
N ARG A 440 -58.53 41.45 -53.93
CA ARG A 440 -59.75 40.97 -53.30
C ARG A 440 -60.43 39.93 -54.20
N PHE A 441 -60.68 38.72 -53.70
CA PHE A 441 -61.43 37.71 -54.45
C PHE A 441 -62.94 37.99 -54.42
N SER A 442 -63.64 37.56 -55.47
CA SER A 442 -65.10 37.48 -55.56
C SER A 442 -65.48 36.44 -56.60
N ASP A 443 -66.57 35.70 -56.37
CA ASP A 443 -67.12 34.73 -57.32
C ASP A 443 -67.50 35.34 -58.68
N GLY A 444 -67.79 36.64 -58.72
CA GLY A 444 -68.04 37.40 -59.95
C GLY A 444 -66.78 37.82 -60.72
N LEU A 445 -65.58 37.44 -60.28
CA LEU A 445 -64.37 37.58 -61.08
C LEU A 445 -64.42 36.59 -62.24
N VAL A 446 -64.09 37.07 -63.44
CA VAL A 446 -63.98 36.26 -64.66
C VAL A 446 -62.78 35.31 -64.51
N SER A 447 -62.96 34.05 -64.93
CA SER A 447 -61.91 33.03 -64.94
C SER A 447 -60.84 33.31 -66.02
N PRO A 448 -59.65 32.67 -65.95
CA PRO A 448 -58.52 33.07 -66.80
C PRO A 448 -58.64 32.64 -68.27
N ASP A 449 -59.62 31.80 -68.60
CA ASP A 449 -60.16 31.54 -69.95
C ASP A 449 -60.89 32.75 -70.56
N GLY A 450 -61.51 33.60 -69.72
CA GLY A 450 -62.32 34.75 -70.14
C GLY A 450 -63.80 34.44 -70.41
N GLU A 451 -64.26 33.21 -70.19
CA GLU A 451 -65.59 32.75 -70.61
C GLU A 451 -66.61 32.66 -69.46
N ALA A 452 -66.17 32.27 -68.26
CA ALA A 452 -67.02 32.09 -67.08
C ALA A 452 -66.65 33.06 -65.94
N SER A 453 -67.46 33.07 -64.89
CA SER A 453 -67.09 33.59 -63.57
C SER A 453 -66.80 32.43 -62.61
N TYR A 454 -66.03 32.66 -61.56
CA TYR A 454 -65.72 31.60 -60.58
C TYR A 454 -66.98 31.02 -59.89
N GLY A 455 -68.06 31.80 -59.77
CA GLY A 455 -69.37 31.29 -59.34
C GLY A 455 -69.96 30.27 -60.34
N GLN A 456 -69.93 30.59 -61.64
CA GLN A 456 -70.40 29.67 -62.68
C GLN A 456 -69.52 28.41 -62.81
N ILE A 457 -68.21 28.53 -62.57
CA ILE A 457 -67.32 27.36 -62.50
C ILE A 457 -67.72 26.43 -61.33
N ASN A 458 -68.06 26.98 -60.17
CA ASN A 458 -68.57 26.18 -59.05
C ASN A 458 -69.88 25.47 -59.40
N GLU A 459 -70.84 26.17 -60.05
CA GLU A 459 -72.10 25.58 -60.51
C GLU A 459 -71.88 24.44 -61.53
N LEU A 460 -70.95 24.63 -62.48
CA LEU A 460 -70.58 23.61 -63.47
C LEU A 460 -69.94 22.38 -62.83
N MET A 461 -69.06 22.55 -61.83
CA MET A 461 -68.46 21.43 -61.10
C MET A 461 -69.49 20.56 -60.37
N LEU A 462 -70.55 21.17 -59.82
CA LEU A 462 -71.63 20.44 -59.15
C LEU A 462 -72.46 19.65 -60.18
N GLN A 463 -72.82 20.29 -61.30
CA GLN A 463 -73.55 19.62 -62.40
C GLN A 463 -72.75 18.45 -63.00
N MET A 464 -71.44 18.59 -63.17
CA MET A 464 -70.57 17.51 -63.63
C MET A 464 -70.49 16.34 -62.64
N ALA A 465 -70.54 16.61 -61.34
CA ALA A 465 -70.58 15.57 -60.31
C ALA A 465 -71.93 14.82 -60.31
N GLU A 466 -73.04 15.54 -60.32
CA GLU A 466 -74.40 14.96 -60.38
C GLU A 466 -74.61 14.11 -61.64
N GLY A 467 -74.06 14.52 -62.79
CA GLY A 467 -74.14 13.78 -64.05
C GLY A 467 -73.26 12.53 -64.14
N SER A 468 -72.58 12.11 -63.06
CA SER A 468 -71.68 10.94 -63.05
C SER A 468 -72.21 9.74 -62.24
N GLU A 469 -73.51 9.70 -61.95
CA GLU A 469 -74.20 8.56 -61.32
C GLU A 469 -75.13 7.75 -62.28
N GLU A 470 -75.12 8.02 -63.60
CA GLU A 470 -75.79 7.21 -64.65
C GLU A 470 -74.84 6.22 -65.35
#